data_AF-A0A6I4HSR7-F1
#
_entry.id   AF-A0A6I4HSR7-F1
#
_cell.length_a   1.000
_cell.length_b   1.000
_cell.length_c   1.000
_cell.angle_alpha   90.00
_cell.angle_beta   90.00
_cell.angle_gamma   90.00
#
_symmetry.space_group_name_H-M   'P 1'
#
loop_
_entity.id
_entity.type
_entity.pdbx_description
1 polymer ?
#
loop_
_entity_poly.entity_id
_entity_poly.type
_entity_poly.pdbx_seq_one_letter_code
_entity_poly.pdbx_strand_id
1 'polypeptide(L)'
;MTSLAQNFLNPNNKPLVIGDFTIRQDDEGRYCLNDLHKASGDDKKHFPAYFLRNQQTKDLIAEIELSNVNGSDSERYENLHIAVKVIKGGSDKQGTYVVKELVYAYAMWISPKFHLMVIRAYDSLVMEWLLNG
;
A
#
# COMPACT_ATOMS: atom_id res chain seq x y z
N MET A 1 25.63 -4.43 -0.50
CA MET A 1 24.54 -5.21 0.11
C MET A 1 24.04 -4.42 1.32
N THR A 2 23.21 -3.41 1.10
CA THR A 2 22.60 -2.61 2.18
C THR A 2 21.23 -3.20 2.47
N SER A 3 21.15 -4.10 3.45
CA SER A 3 19.87 -4.53 3.97
C SER A 3 19.23 -3.32 4.66
N LEU A 4 18.17 -2.80 4.07
CA LEU A 4 17.28 -1.83 4.71
C LEU A 4 16.67 -2.54 5.92
N ALA A 5 17.25 -2.30 7.10
CA ALA A 5 16.78 -2.87 8.34
C ALA A 5 15.34 -2.36 8.58
N GLN A 6 14.38 -3.26 8.40
CA GLN A 6 13.03 -3.06 8.90
C GLN A 6 13.14 -2.97 10.43
N ASN A 7 12.59 -1.90 11.01
CA ASN A 7 12.42 -1.82 12.46
C ASN A 7 11.37 -2.87 12.87
N PHE A 8 11.84 -4.05 13.28
CA PHE A 8 11.03 -5.14 13.83
C PHE A 8 10.45 -4.84 15.23
N LEU A 9 10.68 -3.63 15.77
CA LEU A 9 10.22 -3.21 17.10
C LEU A 9 8.80 -2.66 17.14
N ASN A 10 8.13 -2.48 15.98
CA ASN A 10 6.71 -2.19 15.94
C ASN A 10 5.94 -3.48 15.60
N PRO A 11 5.18 -4.07 16.54
CA PRO A 11 4.43 -5.31 16.31
C PRO A 11 3.37 -5.19 15.21
N ASN A 12 3.05 -3.97 14.76
CA ASN A 12 2.16 -3.69 13.63
C ASN A 12 2.89 -3.53 12.27
N ASN A 13 4.23 -3.59 12.26
CA ASN A 13 5.04 -3.48 11.04
C ASN A 13 5.11 -4.83 10.31
N LYS A 14 3.99 -5.24 9.72
CA LYS A 14 3.92 -6.45 8.90
C LYS A 14 4.46 -6.13 7.51
N PRO A 15 5.51 -6.81 7.03
CA PRO A 15 6.00 -6.60 5.67
C PRO A 15 4.88 -6.89 4.67
N LEU A 16 4.54 -5.90 3.85
CA LEU A 16 3.64 -6.12 2.72
C LEU A 16 4.46 -6.65 1.55
N VAL A 17 4.06 -7.81 1.07
CA VAL A 17 4.69 -8.48 -0.05
C VAL A 17 3.72 -8.49 -1.23
N ILE A 18 4.17 -7.97 -2.37
CA ILE A 18 3.45 -8.04 -3.65
C ILE A 18 4.32 -8.85 -4.61
N GLY A 19 3.99 -10.13 -4.79
CA GLY A 19 4.85 -11.08 -5.49
C GLY A 19 6.12 -11.37 -4.71
N ASP A 20 7.28 -11.04 -5.28
CA ASP A 20 8.59 -11.25 -4.65
C ASP A 20 9.13 -9.96 -4.01
N PHE A 21 8.33 -8.89 -3.98
CA PHE A 21 8.78 -7.56 -3.56
C PHE A 21 8.21 -7.19 -2.19
N THR A 22 9.12 -6.90 -1.26
CA THR A 22 8.79 -6.31 0.04
C THR A 22 8.70 -4.79 -0.08
N ILE A 23 7.61 -4.21 0.38
CA ILE A 23 7.38 -2.77 0.36
C ILE A 23 7.71 -2.19 1.75
N ARG A 24 8.53 -1.13 1.80
CA ARG A 24 8.87 -0.48 3.07
C ARG A 24 7.65 0.16 3.70
N GLN A 25 7.58 0.09 5.02
CA GLN A 25 6.54 0.72 5.83
C GLN A 25 7.15 1.85 6.67
N ASP A 26 6.41 2.94 6.88
CA ASP A 26 6.80 4.01 7.80
C ASP A 26 6.35 3.71 9.24
N ASP A 27 6.77 4.58 10.17
CA ASP A 27 6.51 4.41 11.61
C ASP A 27 5.00 4.48 11.96
N GLU A 28 4.16 5.01 11.06
CA GLU A 28 2.70 5.11 11.20
C GLU A 28 1.95 3.97 10.48
N GLY A 29 2.67 3.02 9.88
CA GLY A 29 2.07 1.85 9.25
C GLY A 29 1.68 2.02 7.77
N ARG A 30 2.15 3.05 7.08
CA ARG A 30 1.91 3.26 5.64
C ARG A 30 3.04 2.71 4.79
N TYR A 31 2.73 2.26 3.59
CA TYR A 31 3.66 1.58 2.67
C TYR A 31 4.13 2.50 1.54
N CYS A 32 5.40 2.36 1.14
CA CYS A 32 6.05 3.22 0.15
C CYS A 32 5.70 2.83 -1.30
N LEU A 33 4.90 3.64 -1.99
CA LEU A 33 4.57 3.42 -3.42
C LEU A 33 5.80 3.48 -4.33
N ASN A 34 6.84 4.22 -3.95
CA ASN A 34 8.07 4.31 -4.73
C ASN A 34 8.81 2.97 -4.83
N ASP A 35 8.68 2.10 -3.82
CA ASP A 35 9.31 0.78 -3.87
C ASP A 35 8.59 -0.13 -4.87
N LEU A 36 7.25 -0.10 -4.84
CA LEU A 36 6.43 -0.81 -5.82
C LEU A 36 6.59 -0.24 -7.24
N HIS A 37 6.74 1.09 -7.37
CA HIS A 37 7.03 1.74 -8.65
C HIS A 37 8.36 1.24 -9.24
N LYS A 38 9.43 1.20 -8.45
CA LYS A 38 10.72 0.64 -8.86
C LYS A 38 10.61 -0.83 -9.24
N ALA A 39 9.92 -1.63 -8.43
CA ALA A 39 9.66 -3.06 -8.70
C ALA A 39 8.86 -3.29 -10.00
N SER A 40 8.01 -2.33 -10.38
CA SER A 40 7.19 -2.38 -11.61
C SER A 40 7.93 -1.97 -12.88
N GLY A 41 9.19 -1.54 -12.78
CA GLY A 41 10.03 -1.12 -13.92
C GLY A 41 10.27 0.38 -14.05
N ASP A 42 9.90 1.17 -13.03
CA ASP A 42 10.26 2.60 -12.90
C ASP A 42 9.82 3.50 -14.08
N ASP A 43 8.74 3.13 -14.80
CA ASP A 43 8.22 3.93 -15.91
C ASP A 43 7.67 5.26 -15.37
N LYS A 44 8.19 6.39 -15.90
CA LYS A 44 7.83 7.74 -15.49
C LYS A 44 6.32 8.00 -15.55
N LYS A 45 5.61 7.42 -16.52
CA LYS A 45 4.15 7.66 -16.67
C LYS A 45 3.34 7.13 -15.49
N HIS A 46 3.91 6.16 -14.76
CA HIS A 46 3.29 5.56 -13.59
C HIS A 46 3.83 6.10 -12.27
N PHE A 47 4.62 7.17 -12.27
CA PHE A 47 5.16 7.74 -11.04
C PHE A 47 4.04 8.04 -10.01
N PRO A 48 4.22 7.78 -8.71
CA PRO A 48 3.15 7.86 -7.70
C PRO A 48 2.38 9.19 -7.67
N ALA A 49 3.02 10.30 -8.02
CA ALA A 49 2.36 11.59 -8.10
C ALA A 49 1.25 11.66 -9.17
N TYR A 50 1.37 10.90 -10.27
CA TYR A 50 0.33 10.83 -11.30
C TYR A 50 -0.87 9.99 -10.84
N PHE A 51 -0.61 8.90 -10.13
CA PHE A 51 -1.66 8.11 -9.49
C PHE A 51 -2.49 8.96 -8.53
N LEU A 52 -1.85 9.70 -7.61
CA LEU A 52 -2.56 10.57 -6.67
C LEU A 52 -3.36 11.71 -7.32
N ARG A 53 -3.09 12.05 -8.58
CA ARG A 53 -3.84 13.06 -9.33
C ARG A 53 -5.09 12.49 -10.01
N ASN A 54 -5.15 11.18 -10.20
CA ASN A 54 -6.29 10.50 -10.82
C ASN A 54 -7.56 10.69 -9.99
N GLN A 55 -8.68 10.98 -10.64
CA GLN A 55 -9.96 11.20 -9.95
C GLN A 55 -10.41 9.97 -9.16
N GLN A 56 -10.35 8.77 -9.76
CA GLN A 56 -10.70 7.52 -9.09
C GLN A 56 -9.86 7.30 -7.83
N THR A 57 -8.58 7.66 -7.86
CA THR A 57 -7.69 7.55 -6.69
C THR A 57 -8.07 8.54 -5.60
N LYS A 58 -8.47 9.77 -5.95
CA LYS A 58 -8.95 10.77 -4.98
C LYS A 58 -10.25 10.32 -4.32
N ASP A 59 -11.17 9.77 -5.12
CA ASP A 59 -12.45 9.27 -4.62
C ASP A 59 -12.23 8.09 -3.66
N LEU A 60 -11.31 7.18 -4.00
CA LEU A 60 -10.92 6.07 -3.12
C LEU A 60 -10.26 6.55 -1.82
N ILE A 61 -9.39 7.57 -1.88
CA ILE A 61 -8.80 8.17 -0.66
C ILE A 61 -9.90 8.70 0.24
N ALA A 62 -10.86 9.44 -0.30
CA ALA A 62 -11.97 10.01 0.46
C ALA A 62 -12.83 8.91 1.12
N GLU A 63 -13.12 7.83 0.41
CA GLU A 63 -13.90 6.70 0.94
C GLU A 63 -13.18 5.98 2.10
N ILE A 64 -11.87 5.77 1.96
CA ILE A 64 -11.03 5.17 3.02
C ILE A 64 -11.03 6.06 4.26
N GLU A 65 -10.78 7.36 4.07
CA GLU A 65 -10.72 8.31 5.19
C GLU A 65 -12.08 8.44 5.90
N LEU A 66 -13.19 8.41 5.14
CA LEU A 66 -14.54 8.39 5.69
C LEU A 66 -14.84 7.12 6.50
N SER A 67 -14.46 5.95 5.97
CA SER A 67 -14.67 4.66 6.64
C SER A 67 -13.93 4.57 7.97
N ASN A 68 -12.73 5.13 8.05
CA ASN A 68 -11.94 5.18 9.28
C ASN A 68 -12.55 6.08 10.37
N VAL A 69 -13.37 7.06 10.00
CA VAL A 69 -14.09 7.95 10.93
C VAL A 69 -15.34 7.27 11.50
N ASN A 70 -15.98 6.40 10.73
CA ASN A 70 -17.29 5.81 11.05
C ASN A 70 -17.22 4.37 11.64
N GLY A 71 -16.03 3.76 11.69
CA GLY A 71 -15.84 2.39 12.21
C GLY A 71 -15.90 2.31 13.74
N SER A 72 -16.68 1.35 14.27
CA SER A 72 -16.70 1.02 15.71
C SER A 72 -15.36 0.47 16.18
N ASP A 73 -15.00 0.75 17.44
CA ASP A 73 -13.70 0.63 18.12
C ASP A 73 -12.91 -0.70 18.06
N SER A 74 -13.30 -1.70 17.26
CA SER A 74 -12.68 -3.03 17.26
C SER A 74 -11.66 -3.30 16.14
N GLU A 75 -11.64 -2.53 15.05
CA GLU A 75 -10.65 -2.65 13.96
C GLU A 75 -9.99 -1.31 13.61
N ARG A 76 -9.94 -0.38 14.57
CA ARG A 76 -9.13 0.82 14.41
C ARG A 76 -7.68 0.36 14.32
N TYR A 77 -7.11 0.35 13.12
CA TYR A 77 -5.66 0.47 12.99
C TYR A 77 -5.31 1.79 13.67
N GLU A 78 -4.84 1.74 14.92
CA GLU A 78 -4.78 2.86 15.86
C GLU A 78 -3.97 4.08 15.36
N ASN A 79 -3.35 4.00 14.19
CA ASN A 79 -2.44 5.01 13.65
C ASN A 79 -2.76 5.48 12.21
N LEU A 80 -3.89 5.07 11.61
CA LEU A 80 -4.19 5.32 10.18
C LEU A 80 -5.28 6.38 9.95
N HIS A 81 -5.14 7.56 10.57
CA HIS A 81 -6.01 8.71 10.23
C HIS A 81 -5.65 9.41 8.92
N ILE A 82 -4.44 9.19 8.38
CA ILE A 82 -3.95 9.87 7.19
C ILE A 82 -3.68 8.83 6.10
N ALA A 83 -4.48 8.85 5.03
CA ALA A 83 -4.37 7.80 4.02
C ALA A 83 -3.11 7.92 3.14
N VAL A 84 -2.57 9.13 3.02
CA VAL A 84 -1.42 9.45 2.17
C VAL A 84 -0.47 10.41 2.87
N LYS A 85 0.83 10.09 2.90
CA LYS A 85 1.91 11.00 3.33
C LYS A 85 2.99 11.06 2.28
N VAL A 86 3.30 12.28 1.81
CA VAL A 86 4.39 12.51 0.87
C VAL A 86 5.56 13.12 1.61
N ILE A 87 6.67 12.39 1.68
CA ILE A 87 7.94 12.86 2.26
C ILE A 87 8.81 13.37 1.12
N LYS A 88 9.17 14.65 1.16
CA LYS A 88 10.04 15.32 0.18
C LYS A 88 11.39 15.66 0.83
N GLY A 89 12.48 15.40 0.13
CA GLY A 89 13.85 15.63 0.62
C GLY A 89 14.37 14.51 1.54
N GLY A 90 15.70 14.41 1.65
CA GLY A 90 16.41 13.32 2.35
C GLY A 90 16.53 12.03 1.50
N SER A 91 17.60 11.26 1.67
CA SER A 91 17.87 10.09 0.82
C SER A 91 17.00 8.86 1.17
N ASP A 92 16.81 8.58 2.46
CA ASP A 92 16.41 7.23 2.87
C ASP A 92 14.90 7.09 3.11
N LYS A 93 14.24 8.15 3.59
CA LYS A 93 12.80 8.17 3.90
C LYS A 93 11.95 8.84 2.84
N GLN A 94 12.53 9.40 1.77
CA GLN A 94 11.76 10.08 0.71
C GLN A 94 10.84 9.10 -0.02
N GLY A 95 9.60 9.54 -0.29
CA GLY A 95 8.62 8.77 -1.04
C GLY A 95 7.18 9.16 -0.76
N THR A 96 6.28 8.53 -1.49
CA THR A 96 4.84 8.56 -1.27
C THR A 96 4.43 7.33 -0.47
N TYR A 97 3.96 7.54 0.75
CA TYR A 97 3.53 6.49 1.68
C TYR A 97 2.01 6.47 1.78
N VAL A 98 1.41 5.30 1.66
CA VAL A 98 -0.05 5.15 1.62
C VAL A 98 -0.54 3.95 2.42
N VAL A 99 -1.82 3.93 2.74
CA VAL A 99 -2.47 2.75 3.34
C VAL A 99 -2.45 1.55 2.42
N LYS A 100 -2.69 0.36 2.98
CA LYS A 100 -2.60 -0.91 2.26
C LYS A 100 -3.52 -0.98 1.03
N GLU A 101 -4.74 -0.48 1.16
CA GLU A 101 -5.77 -0.42 0.12
C GLU A 101 -5.27 0.36 -1.10
N LEU A 102 -4.57 1.47 -0.87
CA LEU A 102 -4.00 2.29 -1.93
C LEU A 102 -2.77 1.63 -2.57
N VAL A 103 -2.04 0.77 -1.85
CA VAL A 103 -0.99 -0.06 -2.46
C VAL A 103 -1.60 -1.02 -3.48
N TYR A 104 -2.71 -1.67 -3.14
CA TYR A 104 -3.39 -2.59 -4.06
C TYR A 104 -3.95 -1.87 -5.28
N ALA A 105 -4.61 -0.73 -5.08
CA ALA A 105 -5.10 0.09 -6.17
C ALA A 105 -3.96 0.56 -7.10
N TYR A 106 -2.82 0.97 -6.53
CA TYR A 106 -1.65 1.34 -7.32
C TYR A 106 -1.05 0.14 -8.08
N ALA A 107 -0.97 -1.03 -7.44
CA ALA A 107 -0.51 -2.27 -8.05
C ALA A 107 -1.37 -2.65 -9.28
N MET A 108 -2.69 -2.53 -9.16
CA MET A 108 -3.63 -2.76 -10.26
C MET A 108 -3.50 -1.75 -11.40
N TRP A 109 -3.19 -0.49 -11.07
CA TRP A 109 -3.05 0.59 -12.03
C TRP A 109 -1.72 0.56 -12.80
N ILE A 110 -0.63 0.17 -12.13
CA ILE A 110 0.72 0.30 -12.68
C ILE A 110 1.15 -0.82 -13.62
N SER A 111 0.61 -2.03 -13.43
CA SER A 111 1.03 -3.20 -14.20
C SER A 111 -0.08 -4.24 -14.30
N PRO A 112 -0.40 -4.74 -15.52
CA PRO A 112 -1.33 -5.86 -15.69
C PRO A 112 -0.92 -7.11 -14.92
N LYS A 113 0.40 -7.36 -14.76
CA LYS A 113 0.91 -8.48 -13.97
C LYS A 113 0.49 -8.34 -12.51
N PHE A 114 0.76 -7.19 -11.90
CA PHE A 114 0.41 -6.96 -10.50
C PHE A 114 -1.10 -6.89 -10.29
N HIS A 115 -1.83 -6.33 -11.26
CA HIS A 115 -3.30 -6.38 -11.26
C HIS A 115 -3.82 -7.82 -11.13
N LEU A 116 -3.37 -8.72 -12.01
CA LEU A 116 -3.81 -10.11 -12.01
C LEU A 116 -3.43 -10.84 -10.71
N MET A 117 -2.29 -10.51 -10.12
CA MET A 117 -1.86 -11.08 -8.84
C MET A 117 -2.79 -10.67 -7.69
N VAL A 118 -3.23 -9.42 -7.63
CA VAL A 118 -4.15 -8.97 -6.58
C VAL A 118 -5.52 -9.63 -6.75
N ILE A 119 -6.04 -9.74 -7.98
CA ILE A 119 -7.30 -10.46 -8.25
C ILE A 119 -7.21 -11.91 -7.78
N ARG A 120 -6.17 -12.64 -8.20
CA ARG A 120 -6.00 -14.06 -7.83
C ARG A 120 -5.80 -14.27 -6.34
N ALA A 121 -5.15 -13.33 -5.66
CA ALA A 121 -5.00 -13.39 -4.21
C ALA A 121 -6.35 -13.28 -3.50
N TYR A 122 -7.22 -12.36 -3.96
CA TYR A 122 -8.59 -12.26 -3.44
C TYR A 122 -9.40 -13.53 -3.72
N ASP A 123 -9.40 -14.02 -4.97
CA ASP A 123 -10.13 -15.23 -5.35
C ASP A 123 -9.68 -16.44 -4.51
N SER A 124 -8.37 -16.59 -4.30
CA SER A 124 -7.82 -17.69 -3.49
C SER A 124 -8.28 -17.62 -2.04
N LEU A 125 -8.30 -16.41 -1.46
CA LEU A 125 -8.76 -16.19 -0.08
C LEU A 125 -10.25 -16.51 0.09
N VAL A 126 -11.08 -16.11 -0.88
CA VAL A 126 -12.51 -16.45 -0.87
C VAL A 126 -12.72 -17.95 -1.00
N MET A 127 -11.99 -18.61 -1.90
CA MET A 127 -12.07 -20.06 -2.07
C MET A 127 -11.64 -20.82 -0.82
N GLU A 128 -10.56 -20.39 -0.16
CA GLU A 128 -10.12 -20.97 1.11
C GLU A 128 -11.17 -20.85 2.20
N TRP A 129 -11.81 -19.68 2.31
CA TRP A 129 -12.90 -19.46 3.27
C TRP A 129 -14.10 -20.37 3.00
N LEU A 130 -14.48 -20.58 1.74
CA LEU A 130 -15.59 -21.47 1.37
C LEU A 130 -15.27 -22.96 1.62
N LEU A 131 -14.02 -23.37 1.51
CA LEU A 131 -13.61 -24.76 1.72
C LEU A 131 -13.42 -25.10 3.20
N ASN A 132 -13.11 -24.11 4.04
CA ASN A 132 -12.83 -24.28 5.46
C ASN A 132 -13.95 -23.76 6.39
N GLY A 133 -14.98 -23.13 5.84
CA GLY A 133 -16.12 -22.53 6.55
C GLY A 133 -17.34 -23.43 6.68
#